data_AF-A0AA95JRG1-F1
#
_entry.id   AF-A0AA95JRG1-F1
#
_cell.length_a   1.000
_cell.length_b   1.000
_cell.length_c   1.000
_cell.angle_alpha   90.00
_cell.angle_beta   90.00
_cell.angle_gamma   90.00
#
_symmetry.space_group_name_H-M   'P 1'
#
loop_
_entity.id
_entity.type
_entity.pdbx_description
1 polymer ?
#
loop_
_entity_poly.entity_id
_entity_poly.type
_entity_poly.pdbx_seq_one_letter_code
_entity_poly.pdbx_strand_id
1 'polypeptide(L)'
;MSAHGADRDRITIARLDGTARRHVFERSQQEVAVAELVEIATERVQGRPPRLRVDLLTIVAGSMLGAHRHAPDVRWVEPLAIPLLIVAGADPGGMEPHADETLKALGDGRRGGIGQP
;
A
#
# COMPACT_ATOMS: atom_id res chain seq x y z
N MET A 1 -19.96 3.90 18.54
CA MET A 1 -19.79 3.82 17.07
C MET A 1 -20.99 3.07 16.50
N SER A 2 -21.74 3.67 15.59
CA SER A 2 -22.88 3.02 14.95
C SER A 2 -22.40 1.81 14.12
N ALA A 3 -23.08 0.67 14.20
CA ALA A 3 -22.71 -0.56 13.49
C ALA A 3 -22.45 -0.33 11.98
N HIS A 4 -23.25 0.55 11.36
CA HIS A 4 -23.12 0.96 9.96
C HIS A 4 -21.76 1.59 9.60
N GLY A 5 -21.12 2.31 10.52
CA GLY A 5 -19.81 2.91 10.29
C GLY A 5 -18.68 1.88 10.31
N ALA A 6 -18.75 0.92 11.24
CA ALA A 6 -17.78 -0.16 11.34
C ALA A 6 -17.84 -1.10 10.12
N ASP A 7 -19.03 -1.37 9.59
CA ASP A 7 -19.18 -2.19 8.39
C ASP A 7 -18.68 -1.48 7.13
N ARG A 8 -18.90 -0.15 7.02
CA ARG A 8 -18.35 0.63 5.92
C ARG A 8 -16.82 0.64 5.93
N ASP A 9 -16.21 0.80 7.10
CA ASP A 9 -14.75 0.78 7.24
C ASP A 9 -14.17 -0.60 6.88
N ARG A 10 -14.82 -1.70 7.29
CA ARG A 10 -14.42 -3.06 6.87
C ARG A 10 -14.47 -3.25 5.37
N ILE A 11 -15.54 -2.78 4.71
CA ILE A 11 -15.67 -2.85 3.25
C ILE A 11 -14.55 -2.04 2.59
N THR A 12 -14.26 -0.83 3.09
CA THR A 12 -13.18 0.01 2.56
C THR A 12 -11.82 -0.67 2.72
N ILE A 13 -11.53 -1.25 3.89
CA ILE A 13 -10.29 -2.01 4.13
C ILE A 13 -10.17 -3.19 3.15
N ALA A 14 -11.25 -3.96 2.97
CA ALA A 14 -11.26 -5.08 2.03
C ALA A 14 -11.01 -4.63 0.58
N ARG A 15 -11.56 -3.47 0.18
CA ARG A 15 -11.31 -2.87 -1.14
C ARG A 15 -9.86 -2.41 -1.29
N LEU A 16 -9.30 -1.75 -0.28
CA LEU A 16 -7.90 -1.33 -0.28
C LEU A 16 -6.94 -2.52 -0.39
N ASP A 17 -7.14 -3.57 0.41
CA ASP A 17 -6.33 -4.79 0.34
C ASP A 17 -6.48 -5.50 -1.03
N GLY A 18 -7.71 -5.64 -1.53
CA GLY A 18 -7.97 -6.24 -2.85
C GLY A 18 -7.33 -5.46 -4.00
N THR A 19 -7.47 -4.13 -4.00
CA THR A 19 -6.85 -3.25 -5.00
C THR A 19 -5.33 -3.29 -4.93
N ALA A 20 -4.76 -3.29 -3.74
CA ALA A 20 -3.32 -3.43 -3.59
C ALA A 20 -2.80 -4.75 -4.16
N ARG A 21 -3.41 -5.88 -3.79
CA ARG A 21 -3.02 -7.20 -4.32
C ARG A 21 -3.14 -7.24 -5.85
N ARG A 22 -4.21 -6.66 -6.40
CA ARG A 22 -4.42 -6.53 -7.85
C ARG A 22 -3.29 -5.77 -8.52
N HIS A 23 -2.98 -4.56 -8.05
CA HIS A 23 -1.91 -3.75 -8.64
C HIS A 23 -0.59 -4.47 -8.69
N VAL A 24 -0.30 -5.26 -7.67
CA VAL A 24 0.98 -5.90 -7.64
C VAL A 24 1.02 -7.18 -8.47
N PHE A 25 -0.06 -7.96 -8.51
CA PHE A 25 -0.20 -9.04 -9.49
C PHE A 25 -0.05 -8.50 -10.93
N GLU A 26 -0.66 -7.36 -11.22
CA GLU A 26 -0.59 -6.68 -12.52
C GLU A 26 0.74 -5.94 -12.77
N ARG A 27 1.63 -5.88 -11.77
CA ARG A 27 2.90 -5.11 -11.83
C ARG A 27 2.69 -3.66 -12.27
N SER A 28 1.65 -3.04 -11.74
CA SER A 28 1.33 -1.63 -11.97
C SER A 28 2.48 -0.72 -11.57
N GLN A 29 2.56 0.46 -12.20
CA GLN A 29 3.44 1.52 -11.71
C GLN A 29 3.03 1.92 -10.28
N GLN A 30 4.03 2.11 -9.41
CA GLN A 30 3.81 2.38 -7.99
C GLN A 30 2.94 3.62 -7.76
N GLU A 31 3.19 4.71 -8.49
CA GLU A 31 2.43 5.96 -8.40
C GLU A 31 0.94 5.76 -8.72
N VAL A 32 0.63 4.94 -9.73
CA VAL A 32 -0.75 4.62 -10.12
C VAL A 32 -1.45 3.84 -9.00
N ALA A 33 -0.78 2.84 -8.45
CA ALA A 33 -1.32 2.03 -7.36
C ALA A 33 -1.57 2.86 -6.10
N VAL A 34 -0.62 3.72 -5.72
CA VAL A 34 -0.77 4.63 -4.58
C VAL A 34 -1.92 5.61 -4.80
N ALA A 35 -2.03 6.22 -5.98
CA ALA A 35 -3.11 7.14 -6.30
C ALA A 35 -4.50 6.47 -6.20
N GLU A 36 -4.65 5.24 -6.70
CA GLU A 36 -5.91 4.51 -6.63
C GLU A 36 -6.29 4.16 -5.17
N LEU A 37 -5.31 3.74 -4.36
CA LEU A 37 -5.52 3.44 -2.94
C LEU A 37 -5.88 4.70 -2.14
N VAL A 38 -5.26 5.84 -2.44
CA VAL A 38 -5.59 7.14 -1.83
C VAL A 38 -7.01 7.57 -2.20
N GLU A 39 -7.44 7.36 -3.45
CA GLU A 39 -8.82 7.68 -3.86
C GLU A 39 -9.83 6.79 -3.13
N ILE A 40 -9.57 5.49 -2.98
CA ILE A 40 -10.44 4.58 -2.20
C ILE A 40 -10.53 5.02 -0.73
N ALA A 41 -9.42 5.46 -0.14
CA ALA A 41 -9.39 5.96 1.24
C ALA A 41 -9.93 7.39 1.38
N THR A 42 -10.30 8.07 0.30
CA THR A 42 -10.83 9.43 0.35
C THR A 42 -12.34 9.40 0.54
N GLU A 43 -12.80 9.87 1.70
CA GLU A 43 -14.21 10.02 1.99
C GLU A 43 -14.77 11.28 1.32
N ARG A 44 -15.76 11.09 0.44
CA ARG A 44 -16.49 12.16 -0.24
C ARG A 44 -17.92 12.21 0.29
N VAL A 45 -18.26 13.28 0.99
CA VAL A 45 -19.62 13.55 1.49
C VAL A 45 -20.11 14.84 0.84
N GLN A 46 -21.34 14.83 0.31
CA GLN A 46 -21.93 15.99 -0.34
C GLN A 46 -21.91 17.21 0.61
N GLY A 47 -21.42 18.34 0.09
CA GLY A 47 -21.30 19.58 0.87
C GLY A 47 -20.11 19.64 1.83
N ARG A 48 -19.19 18.67 1.79
CA ARG A 48 -17.93 18.69 2.56
C ARG A 48 -16.73 18.52 1.64
N PRO A 49 -15.58 19.15 1.96
CA PRO A 49 -14.34 18.85 1.25
C PRO A 49 -14.00 17.36 1.41
N PRO A 50 -13.39 16.73 0.38
CA PRO A 50 -12.90 15.37 0.49
C PRO A 50 -11.96 15.23 1.69
N ARG A 51 -12.10 14.13 2.44
CA ARG A 51 -11.26 13.85 3.60
C ARG A 51 -10.53 12.53 3.41
N LEU A 52 -9.21 12.57 3.40
CA LEU A 52 -8.40 11.36 3.39
C LEU A 52 -8.55 10.62 4.73
N ARG A 53 -8.94 9.34 4.67
CA ARG A 53 -8.97 8.42 5.82
C ARG A 53 -7.58 7.83 6.05
N VAL A 54 -6.71 8.65 6.63
CA VAL A 54 -5.34 8.27 7.01
C VAL A 54 -5.31 7.00 7.86
N ASP A 55 -6.27 6.84 8.76
CA ASP A 55 -6.42 5.66 9.61
C ASP A 55 -6.54 4.35 8.80
N LEU A 56 -7.30 4.37 7.71
CA LEU A 56 -7.50 3.20 6.85
C LEU A 56 -6.26 2.90 6.02
N LEU A 57 -5.54 3.93 5.56
CA LEU A 57 -4.26 3.74 4.86
C LEU A 57 -3.20 3.11 5.78
N THR A 58 -3.09 3.58 7.02
CA THR A 58 -2.16 3.02 8.01
C THR A 58 -2.48 1.55 8.30
N ILE A 59 -3.75 1.19 8.47
CA ILE A 59 -4.17 -0.21 8.70
C ILE A 59 -3.72 -1.12 7.54
N VAL A 60 -3.97 -0.69 6.30
CA VAL A 60 -3.66 -1.48 5.11
C VAL A 60 -2.14 -1.60 4.92
N ALA A 61 -1.40 -0.50 5.05
CA ALA A 61 0.05 -0.53 4.97
C ALA A 61 0.68 -1.39 6.09
N GLY A 62 0.14 -1.35 7.30
CA GLY A 62 0.56 -2.25 8.38
C GLY A 62 0.29 -3.72 8.06
N SER A 63 -0.87 -4.03 7.50
CA SER A 63 -1.20 -5.39 7.05
C SER A 63 -0.26 -5.90 5.95
N MET A 64 0.11 -5.03 5.01
CA MET A 64 1.09 -5.31 3.97
C MET A 64 2.47 -5.67 4.56
N LEU A 65 2.98 -4.83 5.46
CA LEU A 65 4.27 -5.08 6.12
C LEU A 65 4.24 -6.37 6.96
N GLY A 66 3.13 -6.63 7.64
CA GLY A 66 2.90 -7.89 8.37
C GLY A 66 2.95 -9.10 7.44
N ALA A 67 2.26 -9.05 6.30
CA ALA A 67 2.28 -10.12 5.31
C ALA A 67 3.69 -10.35 4.74
N HIS A 68 4.42 -9.29 4.43
CA HIS A 68 5.80 -9.39 3.95
C HIS A 68 6.72 -10.05 4.98
N ARG A 69 6.58 -9.69 6.28
CA ARG A 69 7.36 -10.32 7.36
C ARG A 69 7.12 -11.83 7.47
N HIS A 70 5.92 -12.30 7.15
CA HIS A 70 5.57 -13.73 7.19
C HIS A 70 5.89 -14.48 5.89
N ALA A 71 5.88 -13.79 4.74
CA ALA A 71 6.14 -14.34 3.42
C ALA A 71 7.06 -13.39 2.62
N PRO A 72 8.38 -13.40 2.91
CA PRO A 72 9.34 -12.44 2.35
C PRO A 72 9.64 -12.68 0.86
N ASP A 73 9.24 -13.83 0.32
CA ASP A 73 9.24 -14.14 -1.11
C ASP A 73 8.24 -13.26 -1.88
N VAL A 74 7.23 -12.70 -1.21
CA VAL A 74 6.32 -11.69 -1.76
C VAL A 74 6.94 -10.29 -1.67
N ARG A 75 8.08 -10.09 -2.35
CA ARG A 75 8.89 -8.85 -2.35
C ARG A 75 8.17 -7.59 -2.87
N TRP A 76 6.98 -7.77 -3.41
CA TRP A 76 6.25 -6.74 -4.12
C TRP A 76 5.22 -6.00 -3.25
N VAL A 77 5.10 -6.40 -1.97
CA VAL A 77 4.17 -5.82 -0.99
C VAL A 77 4.75 -4.56 -0.32
N GLU A 78 6.04 -4.57 0.02
CA GLU A 78 6.76 -3.41 0.59
C GLU A 78 6.72 -2.11 -0.24
N PRO A 79 6.81 -2.13 -1.59
CA PRO A 79 6.85 -0.92 -2.42
C PRO A 79 5.57 -0.09 -2.35
N LEU A 80 4.44 -0.68 -1.93
CA LEU A 80 3.20 0.05 -1.72
C LEU A 80 3.04 0.46 -0.25
N ALA A 81 3.47 -0.37 0.70
CA ALA A 81 3.30 -0.10 2.12
C ALA A 81 3.96 1.22 2.55
N ILE A 82 5.21 1.45 2.13
CA ILE A 82 5.97 2.63 2.56
C ILE A 82 5.38 3.94 1.99
N PRO A 83 5.10 4.06 0.68
CA PRO A 83 4.42 5.24 0.15
C PRO A 83 3.07 5.53 0.80
N LEU A 84 2.29 4.50 1.13
CA LEU A 84 1.02 4.69 1.83
C LEU A 84 1.22 5.23 3.25
N LEU A 85 2.27 4.81 3.96
CA LEU A 85 2.62 5.36 5.27
C LEU A 85 3.08 6.81 5.15
N ILE A 86 3.86 7.16 4.13
CA ILE A 86 4.26 8.54 3.87
C ILE A 86 3.03 9.42 3.60
N VAL A 87 2.10 8.96 2.75
CA VAL A 87 0.83 9.66 2.50
C VAL A 87 -0.02 9.76 3.79
N ALA A 88 0.05 8.77 4.66
CA ALA A 88 -0.57 8.79 5.98
C ALA A 88 0.14 9.72 7.00
N GLY A 89 1.23 10.39 6.61
CA GLY A 89 1.96 11.34 7.44
C GLY A 89 3.15 10.77 8.19
N ALA A 90 3.62 9.56 7.84
CA ALA A 90 4.92 9.07 8.33
C ALA A 90 6.05 9.95 7.79
N ASP A 91 7.06 10.19 8.64
CA ASP A 91 8.24 10.98 8.25
C ASP A 91 9.01 10.28 7.12
N PRO A 92 9.14 10.91 5.93
CA PRO A 92 9.90 10.34 4.83
C PRO A 92 11.35 10.06 5.21
N GLY A 93 12.01 10.93 5.98
CA GLY A 93 13.43 10.77 6.33
C GLY A 93 13.72 9.55 7.22
N GLY A 94 12.72 9.12 8.01
CA GLY A 94 12.79 7.88 8.78
C GLY A 94 12.38 6.62 8.01
N MET A 95 11.74 6.76 6.84
CA MET A 95 11.15 5.67 6.06
C MET A 95 11.84 5.42 4.71
N GLU A 96 12.55 6.42 4.17
CA GLU A 96 13.33 6.38 2.93
C GLU A 96 14.39 5.27 2.90
N PRO A 97 15.15 4.98 3.99
CA PRO A 97 16.08 3.85 3.99
C PRO A 97 15.40 2.51 3.71
N HIS A 98 14.17 2.34 4.18
CA HIS A 98 13.39 1.14 3.94
C HIS A 98 12.77 1.12 2.53
N ALA A 99 12.42 2.28 1.97
CA ALA A 99 11.89 2.41 0.61
C ALA A 99 12.96 2.08 -0.43
N ASP A 100 14.17 2.60 -0.26
CA ASP A 100 15.30 2.37 -1.15
C ASP A 100 15.81 0.93 -1.10
N GLU A 101 15.88 0.33 0.10
CA GLU A 101 16.20 -1.09 0.27
C GLU A 101 15.17 -1.98 -0.45
N THR A 102 13.89 -1.66 -0.34
CA THR A 102 12.79 -2.34 -1.04
C THR A 102 12.92 -2.21 -2.56
N LEU A 103 13.10 -0.98 -3.07
CA LEU A 103 13.22 -0.70 -4.50
C LEU A 103 14.48 -1.37 -5.09
N LYS A 104 15.58 -1.39 -4.34
CA LYS A 104 16.81 -2.10 -4.72
C LYS A 104 16.60 -3.61 -4.75
N ALA A 105 15.93 -4.20 -3.75
CA ALA A 105 15.60 -5.62 -3.73
C ALA A 105 14.71 -6.05 -4.92
N LEU A 106 13.84 -5.16 -5.41
CA LEU A 106 13.05 -5.36 -6.64
C LEU A 106 13.85 -5.14 -7.92
N GLY A 107 14.77 -4.17 -7.93
CA GLY A 107 15.65 -3.87 -9.06
C GLY A 107 16.67 -4.97 -9.32
N ASP A 108 17.25 -5.53 -8.27
CA ASP A 108 18.26 -6.59 -8.34
C ASP A 108 17.63 -7.96 -8.70
N GLY A 109 16.37 -8.20 -8.33
CA GLY A 109 15.60 -9.36 -8.78
C GLY A 109 15.39 -9.42 -10.30
N ARG A 110 15.53 -8.30 -11.02
CA ARG A 110 15.50 -8.25 -12.49
C ARG A 110 16.84 -8.58 -13.16
N ARG A 111 17.96 -8.62 -12.42
CA ARG A 111 19.30 -8.92 -12.97
C ARG A 111 19.81 -10.33 -12.69
N GLY A 112 19.18 -11.08 -11.78
CA GLY A 112 19.60 -12.43 -11.40
C GLY A 112 19.03 -13.58 -12.23
N GLY A 113 18.31 -13.30 -13.32
CA GLY A 113 17.44 -14.28 -13.96
C GLY A 113 17.63 -14.48 -15.46
N ILE A 114 18.87 -14.46 -16.01
CA ILE A 114 19.18 -15.25 -17.21
C ILE A 114 20.66 -15.68 -17.19
N GLY A 115 20.87 -16.91 -16.77
CA GLY A 115 22.09 -17.73 -16.85
C GLY A 115 21.75 -18.97 -16.04
N GLN A 116 21.56 -20.16 -16.60
CA GLN A 116 22.22 -20.84 -17.71
C GLN A 116 21.35 -22.10 -18.03
N PRO A 117 21.58 -22.90 -19.08
CA PRO A 117 22.86 -23.51 -19.45
C PRO A 117 23.55 -22.90 -20.68
#